data_AF-A0A4Q2YEC1-F1
#
_entry.id   AF-A0A4Q2YEC1-F1
#
_cell.length_a   1.000
_cell.length_b   1.000
_cell.length_c   1.000
_cell.angle_alpha   90.00
_cell.angle_beta   90.00
_cell.angle_gamma   90.00
#
_symmetry.space_group_name_H-M   'P 1'
#
loop_
_entity.id
_entity.type
_entity.pdbx_description
1 polymer ?
#
loop_
_entity_poly.entity_id
_entity_poly.type
_entity_poly.pdbx_seq_one_letter_code
_entity_poly.pdbx_strand_id
1 'polypeptide(L)'
;MFHSDAEMLKRGECGFTYFLGAIEGDNPKRPLLLTPMIPGTDRFDRKRFEGKAVILKMDNIVSTYSINEDGHVIFEGGNLMDPHHPVWEGRPPSIAWPDL
;
A
#
# COMPACT_ATOMS: atom_id res chain seq x y z
N MET A 1 9.52 14.54 16.45
CA MET A 1 9.19 13.75 17.66
C MET A 1 7.82 14.22 18.10
N PHE A 2 6.83 13.33 18.18
CA PHE A 2 5.48 13.69 18.62
C PHE A 2 5.43 13.69 20.14
N HIS A 3 4.67 14.61 20.72
CA HIS A 3 4.61 14.81 22.17
C HIS A 3 3.29 14.30 22.79
N SER A 4 2.35 13.77 21.97
CA SER A 4 1.20 12.99 22.44
C SER A 4 0.57 12.13 21.34
N ASP A 5 -0.26 11.15 21.73
CA ASP A 5 -0.99 10.26 20.84
C ASP A 5 -1.91 11.02 19.86
N ALA A 6 -2.50 12.13 20.32
CA ALA A 6 -3.33 12.98 19.48
C ALA A 6 -2.53 13.63 18.35
N GLU A 7 -1.22 13.86 18.54
CA GLU A 7 -0.35 14.39 17.49
C GLU A 7 0.05 13.32 16.48
N MET A 8 0.19 12.07 16.90
CA MET A 8 0.52 10.95 16.01
C MET A 8 -0.61 10.64 15.00
N LEU A 9 -1.85 11.01 15.35
CA LEU A 9 -3.03 10.84 14.49
C LEU A 9 -3.46 12.16 13.84
N LYS A 10 -2.67 13.23 13.92
CA LYS A 10 -2.96 14.47 13.19
C LYS A 10 -2.99 14.18 11.69
N ARG A 11 -3.84 14.92 11.02
CA ARG A 11 -3.91 15.00 9.56
C ARG A 11 -2.49 15.18 8.98
N GLY A 12 -2.13 14.35 8.01
CA GLY A 12 -0.79 14.32 7.40
C GLY A 12 0.27 13.48 8.12
N GLU A 13 0.04 13.03 9.36
CA GLU A 13 0.99 12.18 10.10
C GLU A 13 0.79 10.68 9.84
N CYS A 14 -0.42 10.29 9.39
CA CYS A 14 -0.68 8.94 8.91
C CYS A 14 -0.27 8.81 7.43
N GLY A 15 0.92 8.26 7.19
CA GLY A 15 1.49 8.06 5.85
C GLY A 15 1.11 6.74 5.17
N PHE A 16 0.00 6.12 5.60
CA PHE A 16 -0.47 4.87 5.01
C PHE A 16 -1.48 5.12 3.91
N THR A 17 -1.53 4.18 2.98
CA THR A 17 -2.50 4.10 1.90
C THR A 17 -3.26 2.80 2.08
N TYR A 18 -4.57 2.83 1.86
CA TYR A 18 -5.46 1.71 2.10
C TYR A 18 -6.01 1.18 0.77
N PHE A 19 -5.97 -0.13 0.57
CA PHE A 19 -6.75 -0.77 -0.48
C PHE A 19 -8.12 -1.14 0.05
N LEU A 20 -9.15 -0.71 -0.67
CA LEU A 20 -10.55 -0.96 -0.34
C LEU A 20 -11.07 -2.24 -0.99
N GLY A 21 -12.19 -2.75 -0.46
CA GLY A 21 -12.98 -3.79 -1.09
C GLY A 21 -12.50 -5.23 -0.85
N ALA A 22 -11.59 -5.44 0.11
CA ALA A 22 -11.30 -6.78 0.60
C ALA A 22 -12.51 -7.33 1.37
N ILE A 23 -12.83 -8.61 1.16
CA ILE A 23 -13.91 -9.32 1.85
C ILE A 23 -13.39 -10.63 2.47
N GLU A 24 -14.16 -11.23 3.37
CA GLU A 24 -13.81 -12.52 3.95
C GLU A 24 -13.67 -13.60 2.85
N GLY A 25 -12.61 -14.40 2.92
CA GLY A 25 -12.33 -15.47 1.96
C GLY A 25 -11.53 -15.06 0.73
N ASP A 26 -11.19 -13.77 0.60
CA ASP A 26 -10.28 -13.30 -0.44
C ASP A 26 -8.89 -13.93 -0.35
N ASN A 27 -8.12 -13.82 -1.44
CA ASN A 27 -6.73 -14.24 -1.48
C ASN A 27 -5.96 -13.75 -0.22
N PRO A 28 -5.37 -14.65 0.59
CA PRO A 28 -4.65 -14.26 1.82
C PRO A 28 -3.50 -13.28 1.58
N LYS A 29 -2.97 -13.24 0.36
CA LYS A 29 -1.89 -12.32 -0.04
C LYS A 29 -2.40 -10.96 -0.50
N ARG A 30 -3.72 -10.75 -0.60
CA ARG A 30 -4.32 -9.47 -0.99
C ARG A 30 -3.82 -8.35 -0.07
N PRO A 31 -3.16 -7.32 -0.63
CA PRO A 31 -2.73 -6.18 0.16
C PRO A 31 -3.91 -5.38 0.72
N LEU A 32 -3.77 -4.92 1.97
CA LEU A 32 -4.77 -4.12 2.67
C LEU A 32 -4.28 -2.69 2.92
N LEU A 33 -3.02 -2.57 3.34
CA LEU A 33 -2.40 -1.29 3.70
C LEU A 33 -0.95 -1.28 3.25
N LEU A 34 -0.47 -0.11 2.85
CA LEU A 34 0.86 0.05 2.32
C LEU A 34 1.41 1.47 2.51
N THR A 35 2.71 1.61 2.36
CA THR A 35 3.44 2.87 2.33
C THR A 35 4.76 2.65 1.56
N PRO A 36 5.34 3.63 0.84
CA PRO A 36 5.00 5.05 0.79
C PRO A 36 4.42 5.44 -0.57
N MET A 37 3.10 5.36 -0.78
CA MET A 37 2.55 5.89 -2.03
C MET A 37 2.50 7.42 -2.06
N ILE A 38 2.64 7.99 -3.26
CA ILE A 38 2.51 9.43 -3.50
C ILE A 38 1.01 9.77 -3.56
N PRO A 39 0.50 10.66 -2.69
CA PRO A 39 -0.92 10.98 -2.62
C PRO A 39 -1.52 11.38 -3.96
N GLY A 40 -2.71 10.86 -4.26
CA GLY A 40 -3.44 11.13 -5.51
C GLY A 40 -2.90 10.40 -6.74
N THR A 41 -1.96 9.46 -6.57
CA THR A 41 -1.38 8.68 -7.66
C THR A 41 -1.47 7.17 -7.40
N ASP A 42 -1.09 6.37 -8.39
CA ASP A 42 -0.87 4.92 -8.27
C ASP A 42 0.64 4.58 -8.13
N ARG A 43 1.48 5.56 -7.79
CA ARG A 43 2.94 5.42 -7.70
C ARG A 43 3.45 5.47 -6.27
N PHE A 44 4.55 4.76 -6.04
CA PHE A 44 5.29 4.71 -4.79
C PHE A 44 6.49 5.67 -4.80
N ASP A 45 6.72 6.36 -3.68
CA ASP A 45 7.85 7.26 -3.48
C ASP A 45 9.15 6.46 -3.24
N ARG A 46 9.88 6.25 -4.34
CA ARG A 46 11.17 5.54 -4.33
C ARG A 46 12.25 6.22 -3.47
N LYS A 47 12.10 7.50 -3.09
CA LYS A 47 13.08 8.19 -2.22
C LYS A 47 12.96 7.77 -0.75
N ARG A 48 11.90 7.04 -0.40
CA ARG A 48 11.63 6.57 0.97
C ARG A 48 12.02 5.11 1.11
N PHE A 49 12.31 4.71 2.35
CA PHE A 49 12.61 3.33 2.76
C PHE A 49 13.58 2.60 1.81
N GLU A 50 14.61 3.30 1.33
CA GLU A 50 15.62 2.75 0.41
C GLU A 50 15.03 2.16 -0.87
N GLY A 51 13.97 2.79 -1.41
CA GLY A 51 13.30 2.33 -2.62
C GLY A 51 12.41 1.10 -2.42
N LYS A 52 11.92 0.88 -1.19
CA LYS A 52 11.02 -0.22 -0.85
C LYS A 52 9.64 0.28 -0.42
N ALA A 53 8.64 -0.53 -0.70
CA ALA A 53 7.31 -0.43 -0.11
C ALA A 53 7.18 -1.41 1.06
N VAL A 54 6.45 -1.01 2.09
CA VAL A 54 5.99 -1.87 3.18
C VAL A 54 4.52 -2.18 2.93
N ILE A 55 4.13 -3.45 3.00
CA ILE A 55 2.79 -3.91 2.67
C ILE A 55 2.29 -4.87 3.75
N LEU A 56 1.11 -4.56 4.29
CA LEU A 56 0.29 -5.46 5.11
C LEU A 56 -0.70 -6.21 4.21
N LYS A 57 -0.76 -7.53 4.36
CA LYS A 57 -1.65 -8.42 3.60
C LYS A 57 -2.75 -9.01 4.50
N MET A 58 -3.77 -9.62 3.89
CA MET A 58 -4.90 -10.23 4.59
C MET A 58 -4.52 -11.35 5.56
N ASP A 59 -3.43 -12.08 5.30
CA ASP A 59 -2.84 -13.07 6.20
C ASP A 59 -2.16 -12.48 7.44
N ASN A 60 -2.28 -11.16 7.67
CA ASN A 60 -1.61 -10.38 8.71
C ASN A 60 -0.07 -10.38 8.61
N ILE A 61 0.50 -10.79 7.48
CA ILE A 61 1.94 -10.73 7.26
C ILE A 61 2.31 -9.39 6.65
N VAL A 62 3.22 -8.68 7.32
CA VAL A 62 3.91 -7.50 6.79
C VAL A 62 5.13 -7.95 5.97
N SER A 63 5.29 -7.41 4.78
CA SER A 63 6.43 -7.70 3.90
C SER A 63 6.91 -6.44 3.21
N THR A 64 8.15 -6.47 2.70
CA THR A 64 8.71 -5.37 1.92
C THR A 64 8.99 -5.79 0.49
N TYR A 65 8.78 -4.88 -0.45
CA TYR A 65 8.94 -5.11 -1.88
C TYR A 65 9.68 -3.94 -2.53
N SER A 66 10.49 -4.21 -3.54
CA SER A 66 11.21 -3.16 -4.28
C SER A 66 10.25 -2.34 -5.13
N ILE A 67 10.51 -1.04 -5.19
CA ILE A 67 9.87 -0.09 -6.10
C ILE A 67 10.78 0.07 -7.33
N ASN A 68 10.24 -0.14 -8.52
CA ASN A 68 10.98 0.00 -9.78
C ASN A 68 11.19 1.48 -10.16
N GLU A 69 11.82 1.72 -11.30
CA GLU A 69 12.15 3.09 -11.75
C GLU A 69 10.93 3.94 -12.06
N ASP A 70 9.82 3.31 -12.47
CA ASP A 70 8.55 3.96 -12.79
C ASP A 70 7.68 4.22 -11.54
N GLY A 71 8.14 3.86 -10.35
CA GLY A 71 7.40 4.00 -9.10
C GLY A 71 6.38 2.88 -8.85
N HIS A 72 6.51 1.73 -9.52
CA HIS A 72 5.66 0.56 -9.29
C HIS A 72 6.30 -0.44 -8.33
N VAL A 73 5.49 -1.02 -7.45
CA VAL A 73 5.91 -2.18 -6.66
C VAL A 73 5.83 -3.43 -7.50
N ILE A 74 6.92 -4.20 -7.53
CA ILE A 74 6.95 -5.52 -8.14
C ILE A 74 6.56 -6.56 -7.08
N PHE A 75 5.33 -7.03 -7.16
CA PHE A 75 4.70 -7.97 -6.24
C PHE A 75 4.49 -9.29 -6.94
N GLU A 76 5.03 -10.39 -6.40
CA GLU A 76 4.91 -11.74 -6.98
C GLU A 76 5.23 -11.83 -8.48
N GLY A 77 6.17 -11.00 -8.95
CA GLY A 77 6.62 -10.96 -10.35
C GLY A 77 5.86 -10.00 -11.27
N GLY A 78 4.82 -9.31 -10.78
CA GLY A 78 4.03 -8.35 -11.55
C GLY A 78 3.92 -6.97 -10.90
N ASN A 79 3.35 -6.01 -11.64
CA ASN A 79 3.00 -4.71 -11.07
C ASN A 79 1.80 -4.86 -10.13
N LEU A 80 1.96 -4.48 -8.87
CA LEU A 80 0.88 -4.57 -7.89
C LEU A 80 -0.36 -3.77 -8.31
N MET A 81 -0.20 -2.64 -9.00
CA MET A 81 -1.30 -1.79 -9.42
C MET A 81 -1.96 -2.24 -10.73
N ASP A 82 -1.50 -3.33 -11.36
CA ASP A 82 -2.16 -3.89 -12.55
C ASP A 82 -3.53 -4.47 -12.15
N PRO A 83 -4.65 -3.98 -12.73
CA PRO A 83 -5.99 -4.49 -12.42
C PRO A 83 -6.18 -5.97 -12.74
N HIS A 84 -5.34 -6.56 -13.59
CA HIS A 84 -5.38 -7.97 -13.95
C HIS A 84 -4.44 -8.84 -13.11
N HIS A 85 -3.70 -8.26 -12.15
CA HIS A 85 -2.83 -9.04 -11.29
C HIS A 85 -3.65 -10.09 -10.51
N PRO A 86 -3.25 -11.39 -10.49
CA PRO A 86 -4.05 -12.46 -9.90
C PRO A 86 -4.47 -12.24 -8.45
N VAL A 87 -3.67 -11.50 -7.68
CA VAL A 87 -3.95 -11.13 -6.28
C VAL A 87 -5.28 -10.38 -6.11
N TRP A 88 -5.77 -9.72 -7.18
CA TRP A 88 -6.99 -8.93 -7.14
C TRP A 88 -8.26 -9.73 -7.44
N GLU A 89 -8.12 -10.96 -7.96
CA GLU A 89 -9.24 -11.88 -8.23
C GLU A 89 -10.36 -11.24 -9.07
N GLY A 90 -9.96 -10.45 -10.08
CA GLY A 90 -10.88 -9.73 -10.96
C GLY A 90 -11.56 -8.51 -10.34
N ARG A 91 -11.18 -8.11 -9.11
CA ARG A 91 -11.61 -6.88 -8.44
C ARG A 91 -10.43 -5.89 -8.32
N PRO A 92 -10.27 -4.98 -9.30
CA PRO A 92 -9.14 -4.05 -9.37
C PRO A 92 -8.88 -3.30 -8.06
N PRO A 93 -7.62 -2.90 -7.81
CA PRO A 93 -7.28 -2.14 -6.62
C PRO A 93 -8.01 -0.79 -6.61
N SER A 94 -8.66 -0.48 -5.49
CA SER A 94 -9.24 0.83 -5.21
C SER A 94 -8.54 1.41 -3.99
N ILE A 95 -8.11 2.67 -4.08
CA ILE A 95 -7.21 3.29 -3.10
C ILE A 95 -7.97 4.35 -2.30
N ALA A 96 -7.79 4.33 -0.99
CA ALA A 96 -8.12 5.44 -0.10
C ALA A 96 -6.87 5.99 0.57
N TRP A 97 -6.89 7.30 0.77
CA TRP A 97 -5.91 8.03 1.55
C TRP A 97 -6.56 8.42 2.87
N PRO A 98 -5.86 8.33 4.01
CA PRO A 98 -6.31 9.01 5.22
C PRO A 98 -6.45 10.49 4.87
N ASP A 99 -7.47 11.16 5.44
CA ASP A 99 -7.71 12.58 5.20
C ASP A 99 -6.40 13.37 5.29
N LEU A 100 -5.93 13.87 4.14
CA LEU A 100 -4.68 14.62 3.98
C LEU A 100 -4.72 15.97 4.66
#